data_AF-A0A2P5LWE6-F1
#
_entry.id   AF-A0A2P5LWE6-F1
#
_cell.length_a   1.000
_cell.length_b   1.000
_cell.length_c   1.000
_cell.angle_alpha   90.00
_cell.angle_beta   90.00
_cell.angle_gamma   90.00
#
_symmetry.space_group_name_H-M   'P 1'
#
loop_
_entity.id
_entity.type
_entity.pdbx_description
1 polymer ?
#
loop_
_entity_poly.entity_id
_entity_poly.type
_entity_poly.pdbx_seq_one_letter_code
_entity_poly.pdbx_strand_id
1 'polypeptide(L)'
;MATEVNMATLPDSVVPVPSGDWRGMLRFGYIVLLGGLGLFVLWATFTRLDAAAIAPGVVQSESNRKTIQHLEGGIVQEILVRDGDQVKLGQVLVRLDPTRLDTQGDLYGNQMTILLAQEARLLAEFENRERIEFPPDVMRRADDAAIRSVIADQRRLFSSRRDAVTRNIGIADAQIEQARRELEQSRSDINTGQAMLEQVTSEVDNLVPLFKRGLVPVTRMAPLEREKLRLTGVVANGQIQIQKLQEKLGELTLRRDQVLQDYRQEASTLLVDVRKQISDVRQQILLTADLQKRSEIRAPLAGAVQQLRIFTVGGVIRPGDPILDIVPANDELVIRARVDPNDAERVSDGMAAEIRFPAFAYWGNKVIRGKVRSISRDRILDPNGRDVYFAAEVLVDKATLPQEIQDKLSAGLTADVIITTGERTVANYLLRPLTERLYRSMREN
;
A
#
# COMPACT_ATOMS: atom_id res chain seq x y z
N MET A 1 -41.84 -35.40 116.75
CA MET A 1 -42.80 -36.43 117.18
C MET A 1 -43.20 -37.22 115.96
N ALA A 2 -42.99 -38.53 116.01
CA ALA A 2 -43.43 -39.51 115.01
C ALA A 2 -44.97 -39.49 114.88
N THR A 3 -45.51 -39.92 113.74
CA THR A 3 -46.15 -41.26 113.61
C THR A 3 -46.64 -41.48 112.16
N GLU A 4 -46.38 -42.70 111.72
CA GLU A 4 -46.69 -43.45 110.50
C GLU A 4 -48.18 -43.52 110.09
N VAL A 5 -48.46 -43.47 108.76
CA VAL A 5 -48.91 -44.57 107.85
C VAL A 5 -50.43 -44.81 107.82
N ASN A 6 -51.09 -44.68 106.65
CA ASN A 6 -51.38 -45.80 105.73
C ASN A 6 -52.24 -45.39 104.52
N MET A 7 -52.07 -46.14 103.43
CA MET A 7 -52.68 -46.01 102.10
C MET A 7 -54.12 -46.53 102.04
N ALA A 8 -54.95 -45.95 101.15
CA ALA A 8 -56.10 -46.63 100.54
C ALA A 8 -56.48 -46.05 99.16
N THR A 9 -56.27 -46.89 98.13
CA THR A 9 -57.12 -47.15 96.95
C THR A 9 -57.44 -46.04 95.91
N LEU A 10 -56.96 -46.27 94.69
CA LEU A 10 -57.18 -45.55 93.42
C LEU A 10 -58.60 -45.79 92.85
N PRO A 11 -59.21 -44.82 92.15
CA PRO A 11 -60.44 -45.02 91.37
C PRO A 11 -60.18 -45.34 89.88
N ASP A 12 -61.12 -46.11 89.30
CA ASP A 12 -61.16 -46.62 87.92
C ASP A 12 -60.97 -45.57 86.82
N SER A 13 -60.01 -45.82 85.93
CA SER A 13 -59.83 -45.04 84.70
C SER A 13 -60.74 -45.55 83.58
N VAL A 14 -61.68 -44.70 83.16
CA VAL A 14 -62.53 -44.87 81.97
C VAL A 14 -61.65 -45.05 80.73
N VAL A 15 -61.74 -46.21 80.07
CA VAL A 15 -61.06 -46.46 78.79
C VAL A 15 -61.91 -45.87 77.65
N PRO A 16 -61.43 -44.87 76.88
CA PRO A 16 -62.16 -44.39 75.71
C PRO A 16 -62.08 -45.41 74.56
N VAL A 17 -63.24 -45.71 73.97
CA VAL A 17 -63.38 -46.56 72.77
C VAL A 17 -62.65 -45.88 71.59
N PRO A 18 -61.71 -46.54 70.89
CA PRO A 18 -61.05 -45.95 69.74
C PRO A 18 -62.05 -45.73 68.61
N SER A 19 -62.16 -44.49 68.13
CA SER A 19 -62.92 -44.14 66.93
C SER A 19 -62.37 -44.91 65.73
N GLY A 20 -63.15 -45.88 65.25
CA GLY A 20 -62.76 -46.88 64.24
C GLY A 20 -62.66 -46.35 62.80
N ASP A 21 -61.90 -45.28 62.56
CA ASP A 21 -61.69 -44.76 61.20
C ASP A 21 -60.25 -44.30 60.94
N TRP A 22 -59.28 -45.15 61.31
CA TRP A 22 -57.84 -44.95 61.04
C TRP A 22 -57.54 -44.71 59.55
N ARG A 23 -58.39 -45.24 58.65
CA ARG A 23 -58.28 -45.05 57.20
C ARG A 23 -58.61 -43.62 56.78
N GLY A 24 -59.50 -42.91 57.49
CA GLY A 24 -59.85 -41.51 57.22
C GLY A 24 -58.71 -40.55 57.55
N MET A 25 -58.08 -40.72 58.71
CA MET A 25 -56.91 -39.94 59.13
C MET A 25 -55.68 -40.19 58.24
N LEU A 26 -55.44 -41.43 57.80
CA LEU A 26 -54.40 -41.74 56.83
C LEU A 26 -54.65 -41.10 55.46
N ARG A 27 -55.89 -41.14 54.95
CA ARG A 27 -56.24 -40.48 53.68
C ARG A 27 -56.05 -38.97 53.78
N PHE A 28 -56.45 -38.36 54.89
CA PHE A 28 -56.22 -36.93 55.14
C PHE A 28 -54.72 -36.61 55.21
N GLY A 29 -53.93 -37.44 55.90
CA GLY A 29 -52.46 -37.32 55.93
C GLY A 29 -51.82 -37.41 54.54
N TYR A 30 -52.23 -38.38 53.71
CA TYR A 30 -51.76 -38.51 52.33
C TYR A 30 -52.18 -37.32 51.46
N ILE A 31 -53.39 -36.78 51.63
CA ILE A 31 -53.86 -35.59 50.89
C ILE A 31 -53.03 -34.36 51.25
N VAL A 32 -52.76 -34.14 52.55
CA VAL A 32 -51.93 -33.01 53.00
C VAL A 32 -50.49 -33.16 52.51
N LEU A 33 -49.93 -34.36 52.56
CA LEU A 33 -48.56 -34.63 52.12
C LEU A 33 -48.42 -34.51 50.60
N LEU A 34 -49.31 -35.13 49.82
CA LEU A 34 -49.32 -35.02 48.36
C LEU A 34 -49.69 -33.60 47.90
N GLY A 35 -50.58 -32.91 48.59
CA GLY A 35 -50.94 -31.52 48.33
C GLY A 35 -49.78 -30.56 48.61
N GLY A 36 -49.09 -30.74 49.75
CA GLY A 36 -47.90 -29.95 50.11
C GLY A 36 -46.72 -30.23 49.17
N LEU A 37 -46.47 -31.49 48.82
CA LEU A 37 -45.46 -31.87 47.84
C LEU A 37 -45.81 -31.30 46.46
N GLY A 38 -47.06 -31.42 46.03
CA GLY A 38 -47.55 -30.88 44.77
C GLY A 38 -47.40 -29.36 44.69
N LEU A 39 -47.73 -28.64 45.77
CA LEU A 39 -47.55 -27.20 45.85
C LEU A 39 -46.07 -26.80 45.85
N PHE A 40 -45.21 -27.54 46.54
CA PHE A 40 -43.76 -27.31 46.52
C PHE A 40 -43.15 -27.55 45.14
N VAL A 41 -43.55 -28.62 44.45
CA VAL A 41 -43.10 -28.92 43.08
C VAL A 41 -43.60 -27.85 42.10
N LEU A 42 -44.86 -27.41 42.24
CA LEU A 42 -45.41 -26.33 41.44
C LEU A 42 -44.65 -25.01 41.70
N TRP A 43 -44.46 -24.64 42.95
CA TRP A 43 -43.68 -23.45 43.31
C TRP A 43 -42.24 -23.55 42.78
N ALA A 44 -41.57 -24.67 43.00
CA ALA A 44 -40.18 -24.87 42.60
C ALA A 44 -39.97 -24.89 41.08
N THR A 45 -40.99 -25.26 40.29
CA THR A 45 -40.94 -25.20 38.81
C THR A 45 -41.24 -23.81 38.26
N PHE A 46 -42.03 -22.99 38.96
CA PHE A 46 -42.39 -21.64 38.48
C PHE A 46 -41.51 -20.52 39.05
N THR A 47 -40.92 -20.69 40.24
CA THR A 47 -40.02 -19.67 40.80
C THR A 47 -38.67 -19.67 40.12
N ARG A 48 -38.25 -18.48 39.70
CA ARG A 48 -36.98 -18.21 39.04
C ARG A 48 -36.00 -17.60 40.04
N LEU A 49 -34.79 -18.17 40.09
CA LEU A 49 -33.64 -17.76 40.87
C LEU A 49 -32.60 -17.18 39.91
N ASP A 50 -32.07 -16.01 40.24
CA ASP A 50 -31.00 -15.40 39.45
C ASP A 50 -29.72 -16.23 39.59
N ALA A 51 -29.17 -16.68 38.46
CA ALA A 51 -27.90 -17.38 38.41
C ALA A 51 -26.80 -16.43 37.93
N ALA A 52 -25.79 -16.24 38.76
CA ALA A 52 -24.60 -15.46 38.40
C ALA A 52 -23.36 -16.34 38.31
N ALA A 53 -22.47 -16.00 37.39
CA ALA A 53 -21.10 -16.50 37.36
C ALA A 53 -20.19 -15.45 38.00
N ILE A 54 -19.45 -15.83 39.04
CA ILE A 54 -18.50 -14.94 39.71
C ILE A 54 -17.12 -15.23 39.13
N ALA A 55 -16.52 -14.20 38.54
CA ALA A 55 -15.25 -14.29 37.85
C ALA A 55 -14.30 -13.22 38.39
N PRO A 56 -13.21 -13.61 39.10
CA PRO A 56 -12.18 -12.65 39.49
C PRO A 56 -11.48 -12.13 38.24
N GLY A 57 -11.27 -10.82 38.16
CA GLY A 57 -10.71 -10.14 37.01
C GLY A 57 -9.66 -9.10 37.37
N VAL A 58 -8.90 -8.69 36.36
CA VAL A 58 -7.91 -7.63 36.48
C VAL A 58 -8.22 -6.57 35.42
N VAL A 59 -8.16 -5.30 35.82
CA VAL A 59 -8.28 -4.16 34.91
C VAL A 59 -7.08 -4.14 33.99
N GLN A 60 -7.32 -4.18 32.69
CA GLN A 60 -6.31 -4.08 31.66
C GLN A 60 -6.65 -2.92 30.73
N SER A 61 -5.61 -2.27 30.24
CA SER A 61 -5.69 -1.36 29.10
C SER A 61 -6.16 -2.17 27.88
N GLU A 62 -7.22 -1.76 27.19
CA GLU A 62 -7.67 -2.42 25.95
C GLU A 62 -6.56 -2.41 24.88
N SER A 63 -5.91 -1.26 24.73
CA SER A 63 -4.81 -1.07 23.81
C SER A 63 -3.55 -1.69 24.39
N ASN A 64 -3.12 -2.77 23.76
CA ASN A 64 -1.75 -3.25 23.92
C ASN A 64 -0.77 -2.11 23.59
N ARG A 65 0.28 -1.99 24.42
CA ARG A 65 1.43 -1.11 24.15
C ARG A 65 1.91 -1.29 22.71
N LYS A 66 2.19 -0.19 22.03
CA LYS A 66 2.68 -0.22 20.65
C LYS A 66 4.19 -0.05 20.66
N THR A 67 4.91 -1.11 20.31
CA THR A 67 6.37 -1.05 20.15
C THR A 67 6.71 -0.34 18.85
N ILE A 68 7.47 0.74 18.97
CA ILE A 68 8.00 1.51 17.85
C ILE A 68 9.32 0.89 17.44
N GLN A 69 9.42 0.58 16.15
CA GLN A 69 10.59 0.00 15.49
C GLN A 69 10.93 0.83 14.26
N HIS A 70 12.17 0.73 13.79
CA HIS A 70 12.60 1.34 12.54
C HIS A 70 12.93 0.24 11.52
N LEU A 71 12.37 0.34 10.32
CA LEU A 71 12.53 -0.71 9.30
C LEU A 71 13.99 -0.82 8.81
N GLU A 72 14.64 0.30 8.51
CA GLU A 72 15.97 0.35 7.90
C GLU A 72 17.14 0.44 8.90
N GLY A 73 16.90 0.94 10.11
CA GLY A 73 17.96 1.22 11.09
C GLY A 73 18.80 2.46 10.74
N GLY A 74 19.85 2.71 11.53
CA GLY A 74 20.73 3.85 11.33
C GLY A 74 21.50 4.26 12.59
N ILE A 75 22.24 5.37 12.48
CA ILE A 75 23.00 5.95 13.61
C ILE A 75 22.11 6.99 14.28
N VAL A 76 21.97 6.90 15.59
CA VAL A 76 21.16 7.85 16.38
C VAL A 76 21.86 9.20 16.43
N GLN A 77 21.23 10.24 15.88
CA GLN A 77 21.72 11.61 15.96
C GLN A 77 21.18 12.32 17.20
N GLU A 78 19.88 12.19 17.47
CA GLU A 78 19.22 12.84 18.60
C GLU A 78 18.10 11.96 19.17
N ILE A 79 17.96 11.97 20.50
CA ILE A 79 16.84 11.33 21.23
C ILE A 79 16.06 12.47 21.88
N LEU A 80 14.80 12.67 21.45
CA LEU A 80 13.99 13.84 21.82
C LEU A 80 12.98 13.55 22.93
N VAL A 81 12.90 12.31 23.40
CA VAL A 81 11.95 11.85 24.42
C VAL A 81 12.64 11.04 25.50
N ARG A 82 12.01 10.99 26.67
CA ARG A 82 12.43 10.20 27.83
C ARG A 82 11.30 9.28 28.29
N ASP A 83 11.64 8.26 29.06
CA ASP A 83 10.64 7.40 29.69
C ASP A 83 9.71 8.23 30.59
N GLY A 84 8.40 8.05 30.41
CA GLY A 84 7.35 8.80 31.09
C GLY A 84 6.85 10.04 30.36
N ASP A 85 7.52 10.48 29.29
CA ASP A 85 7.08 11.66 28.53
C ASP A 85 5.76 11.41 27.79
N GLN A 86 4.90 12.43 27.75
CA GLN A 86 3.68 12.42 26.95
C GLN A 86 3.97 12.93 25.54
N VAL A 87 3.64 12.12 24.53
CA VAL A 87 3.86 12.42 23.12
C VAL A 87 2.55 12.57 22.37
N LYS A 88 2.54 13.43 21.36
CA LYS A 88 1.42 13.62 20.43
C LYS A 88 1.62 12.78 19.17
N LEU A 89 0.53 12.49 18.47
CA LEU A 89 0.59 11.87 17.13
C LEU A 89 1.47 12.72 16.20
N GLY A 90 2.41 12.07 15.52
CA GLY A 90 3.36 12.70 14.58
C GLY A 90 4.55 13.39 15.23
N GLN A 91 4.63 13.45 16.56
CA GLN A 91 5.78 14.03 17.27
C GLN A 91 7.05 13.19 16.99
N VAL A 92 8.16 13.87 16.71
CA VAL A 92 9.46 13.21 16.51
C VAL A 92 9.98 12.71 17.85
N LEU A 93 10.37 11.44 17.88
CA LEU A 93 10.86 10.72 19.06
C LEU A 93 12.38 10.60 19.03
N VAL A 94 12.91 10.17 17.88
CA VAL A 94 14.33 9.94 17.63
C VAL A 94 14.64 10.42 16.22
N ARG A 95 15.80 11.08 16.04
CA ARG A 95 16.35 11.44 14.74
C ARG A 95 17.58 10.60 14.47
N LEU A 96 17.64 9.99 13.29
CA LEU A 96 18.81 9.29 12.78
C LEU A 96 19.65 10.23 11.91
N ASP A 97 20.95 9.96 11.81
CA ASP A 97 21.88 10.73 10.98
C ASP A 97 21.49 10.65 9.48
N PRO A 98 21.03 11.76 8.86
CA PRO A 98 20.58 11.74 7.48
C PRO A 98 21.74 11.88 6.48
N THR A 99 22.99 12.11 6.91
CA THR A 99 24.11 12.50 6.04
C THR A 99 24.28 11.58 4.83
N ARG A 100 24.15 10.26 5.01
CA ARG A 100 24.26 9.28 3.91
C ARG A 100 23.08 9.36 2.94
N LEU A 101 21.88 9.63 3.43
CA LEU A 101 20.67 9.76 2.62
C LEU A 101 20.66 11.09 1.85
N ASP A 102 21.09 12.17 2.50
CA ASP A 102 21.20 13.51 1.91
C ASP A 102 22.21 13.49 0.76
N THR A 103 23.42 12.97 0.99
CA THR A 103 24.46 12.85 -0.04
C THR A 103 24.03 11.97 -1.22
N GLN A 104 23.28 10.90 -0.96
CA GLN A 104 22.72 10.05 -2.01
C GLN A 104 21.61 10.77 -2.80
N GLY A 105 20.76 11.54 -2.10
CA GLY A 105 19.73 12.38 -2.72
C GLY A 105 20.33 13.45 -3.63
N ASP A 106 21.37 14.13 -3.16
CA ASP A 106 22.12 15.12 -3.92
C ASP A 106 22.78 14.52 -5.17
N LEU A 107 23.35 13.32 -5.04
CA LEU A 107 23.93 12.58 -6.16
C LEU A 107 22.87 12.31 -7.24
N TYR A 108 21.72 11.76 -6.86
CA TYR A 108 20.64 11.49 -7.81
C TYR A 108 20.04 12.77 -8.40
N GLY A 109 19.93 13.85 -7.60
CA GLY A 109 19.52 15.16 -8.09
C GLY A 109 20.48 15.74 -9.12
N ASN A 110 21.79 15.59 -8.91
CA ASN A 110 22.83 15.97 -9.88
C ASN A 110 22.71 15.15 -11.16
N GLN A 111 22.58 13.83 -11.03
CA GLN A 111 22.43 12.92 -12.17
C GLN A 111 21.18 13.25 -12.99
N MET A 112 20.04 13.50 -12.33
CA MET A 112 18.80 13.94 -12.98
C MET A 112 19.02 15.24 -13.77
N THR A 113 19.70 16.22 -13.17
CA THR A 113 19.96 17.51 -13.83
C THR A 113 20.80 17.34 -15.10
N ILE A 114 21.83 16.49 -15.03
CA ILE A 114 22.68 16.16 -16.19
C ILE A 114 21.86 15.47 -17.29
N LEU A 115 21.03 14.50 -16.94
CA LEU A 115 20.20 13.77 -17.89
C LEU A 115 19.15 14.69 -18.54
N LEU A 116 18.54 15.60 -17.79
CA LEU A 116 17.61 16.59 -18.33
C LEU A 116 18.29 17.56 -19.30
N ALA A 117 19.54 17.95 -19.04
CA ALA A 117 20.32 18.76 -19.98
C ALA A 117 20.63 18.00 -21.28
N GLN A 118 20.95 16.71 -21.18
CA GLN A 118 21.14 15.83 -22.34
C GLN A 118 19.83 15.62 -23.12
N GLU A 119 18.71 15.41 -22.43
CA GLU A 119 17.39 15.26 -23.04
C GLU A 119 17.02 16.53 -23.82
N ALA A 120 17.23 17.71 -23.24
CA ALA A 120 16.96 18.99 -23.90
C ALA A 120 17.76 19.15 -25.21
N ARG A 121 19.04 18.75 -25.21
CA ARG A 121 19.84 18.71 -26.44
C ARG A 121 19.22 17.76 -27.45
N LEU A 122 18.99 16.49 -27.06
CA LEU A 122 18.49 15.45 -27.98
C LEU A 122 17.11 15.79 -28.56
N LEU A 123 16.24 16.42 -27.79
CA LEU A 123 14.96 16.95 -28.27
C LEU A 123 15.16 18.05 -29.32
N ALA A 124 16.08 18.99 -29.08
CA ALA A 124 16.41 20.01 -30.06
C ALA A 124 16.99 19.41 -31.35
N GLU A 125 17.81 18.35 -31.26
CA GLU A 125 18.34 17.63 -32.44
C GLU A 125 17.24 16.88 -33.19
N PHE A 126 16.38 16.15 -32.48
CA PHE A 126 15.27 15.37 -33.06
C PHE A 126 14.25 16.26 -33.80
N GLU A 127 13.98 17.45 -33.26
CA GLU A 127 13.07 18.44 -33.85
C GLU A 127 13.77 19.40 -34.81
N ASN A 128 15.09 19.25 -35.00
CA ASN A 128 15.91 20.12 -35.85
C ASN A 128 15.80 21.62 -35.49
N ARG A 129 15.76 21.94 -34.19
CA ARG A 129 15.70 23.32 -33.68
C ARG A 129 17.03 24.06 -33.91
N GLU A 130 17.00 25.38 -33.82
CA GLU A 130 18.19 26.24 -33.93
C GLU A 130 19.00 26.38 -32.65
N ARG A 131 18.34 26.18 -31.52
CA ARG A 131 18.93 26.34 -30.19
C ARG A 131 18.34 25.33 -29.22
N ILE A 132 19.13 25.02 -28.20
CA ILE A 132 18.68 24.21 -27.06
C ILE A 132 17.93 25.11 -26.09
N GLU A 133 16.76 24.66 -25.66
CA GLU A 133 15.99 25.29 -24.59
C GLU A 133 16.03 24.36 -23.37
N PHE A 134 16.77 24.77 -22.34
CA PHE A 134 16.91 23.97 -21.12
C PHE A 134 15.69 24.16 -20.22
N PRO A 135 15.21 23.08 -19.58
CA PRO A 135 14.07 23.16 -18.67
C PRO A 135 14.40 23.96 -17.40
N PRO A 136 13.39 24.51 -16.69
CA PRO A 136 13.60 25.31 -15.47
C PRO A 136 14.40 24.59 -14.40
N ASP A 137 14.26 23.27 -14.27
CA ASP A 137 14.96 22.45 -13.28
C ASP A 137 16.48 22.47 -13.46
N VAL A 138 16.93 22.52 -14.72
CA VAL A 138 18.36 22.67 -15.05
C VAL A 138 18.80 24.11 -14.85
N MET A 139 17.98 25.08 -15.28
CA MET A 139 18.31 26.50 -15.20
C MET A 139 18.42 27.01 -13.76
N ARG A 140 17.60 26.49 -12.83
CA ARG A 140 17.71 26.80 -11.38
C ARG A 140 19.06 26.42 -10.78
N ARG A 141 19.80 25.51 -11.42
CA ARG A 141 21.10 25.01 -10.97
C ARG A 141 22.24 25.41 -11.90
N ALA A 142 22.00 26.34 -12.84
CA ALA A 142 22.99 26.73 -13.84
C ALA A 142 24.24 27.40 -13.23
N ASP A 143 24.11 27.98 -12.03
CA ASP A 143 25.22 28.60 -11.32
C ASP A 143 26.15 27.59 -10.64
N ASP A 144 25.68 26.35 -10.39
CA ASP A 144 26.51 25.27 -9.84
C ASP A 144 27.66 24.95 -10.80
N ALA A 145 28.91 24.95 -10.31
CA ALA A 145 30.09 24.77 -11.17
C ALA A 145 30.04 23.47 -12.00
N ALA A 146 29.55 22.38 -11.40
CA ALA A 146 29.41 21.08 -12.06
C ALA A 146 28.32 21.05 -13.14
N ILE A 147 27.22 21.81 -12.97
CA ILE A 147 26.12 21.86 -13.94
C ILE A 147 26.43 22.86 -15.05
N ARG A 148 27.11 23.96 -14.72
CA ARG A 148 27.54 24.98 -15.68
C ARG A 148 28.43 24.40 -16.79
N SER A 149 29.39 23.54 -16.44
CA SER A 149 30.23 22.85 -17.42
C SER A 149 29.38 21.93 -18.31
N VAL A 150 28.47 21.15 -17.73
CA VAL A 150 27.56 20.26 -18.46
C VAL A 150 26.70 21.03 -19.46
N ILE A 151 26.11 22.16 -19.07
CA ILE A 151 25.31 23.02 -19.97
C ILE A 151 26.18 23.53 -21.12
N ALA A 152 27.39 24.01 -20.84
CA ALA A 152 28.31 24.51 -21.86
C ALA A 152 28.73 23.40 -22.83
N ASP A 153 28.97 22.19 -22.33
CA ASP A 153 29.34 21.03 -23.14
C ASP A 153 28.17 20.56 -24.01
N GLN A 154 26.94 20.52 -23.48
CA GLN A 154 25.75 20.20 -24.29
C GLN A 154 25.54 21.22 -25.42
N ARG A 155 25.74 22.52 -25.15
CA ARG A 155 25.67 23.58 -26.17
C ARG A 155 26.73 23.39 -27.26
N ARG A 156 27.98 23.12 -26.87
CA ARG A 156 29.10 22.91 -27.81
C ARG A 156 28.90 21.67 -28.66
N LEU A 157 28.44 20.58 -28.06
CA LEU A 157 28.16 19.34 -28.77
C LEU A 157 27.02 19.53 -29.78
N PHE A 158 25.95 20.21 -29.38
CA PHE A 158 24.83 20.54 -30.25
C PHE A 158 25.24 21.37 -31.46
N SER A 159 25.98 22.47 -31.23
CA SER A 159 26.43 23.33 -32.33
C SER A 159 27.33 22.57 -33.30
N SER A 160 28.28 21.79 -32.77
CA SER A 160 29.18 20.96 -33.60
C SER A 160 28.42 19.94 -34.46
N ARG A 161 27.44 19.22 -33.87
CA ARG A 161 26.61 18.25 -34.59
C ARG A 161 25.73 18.92 -35.65
N ARG A 162 25.07 20.04 -35.32
CA ARG A 162 24.27 20.82 -36.26
C ARG A 162 25.11 21.35 -37.43
N ASP A 163 26.30 21.86 -37.15
CA ASP A 163 27.23 22.36 -38.16
C ASP A 163 27.70 21.24 -39.10
N ALA A 164 27.90 20.03 -38.58
CA ALA A 164 28.25 18.87 -39.41
C ALA A 164 27.10 18.47 -40.35
N VAL A 165 25.87 18.38 -39.83
CA VAL A 165 24.67 18.07 -40.62
C VAL A 165 24.42 19.13 -41.69
N THR A 166 24.48 20.41 -41.31
CA THR A 166 24.28 21.54 -42.23
C THR A 166 25.33 21.55 -43.34
N ARG A 167 26.60 21.26 -43.02
CA ARG A 167 27.66 21.14 -44.04
C ARG A 167 27.43 19.96 -44.99
N ASN A 168 27.00 18.81 -44.48
CA ASN A 168 26.72 17.64 -45.31
C ASN A 168 25.52 17.89 -46.26
N ILE A 169 24.47 18.55 -45.77
CA ILE A 169 23.35 19.00 -46.60
C ILE A 169 23.84 19.99 -47.66
N GLY A 170 24.66 20.97 -47.27
CA GLY A 170 25.22 21.94 -48.21
C GLY A 170 26.07 21.32 -49.32
N ILE A 171 26.82 20.25 -49.02
CA ILE A 171 27.58 19.48 -50.03
C ILE A 171 26.61 18.80 -51.00
N ALA A 172 25.56 18.15 -50.50
CA ALA A 172 24.56 17.50 -51.34
C ALA A 172 23.81 18.52 -52.21
N ASP A 173 23.42 19.66 -51.66
CA ASP A 173 22.77 20.76 -52.37
C ASP A 173 23.67 21.31 -53.49
N ALA A 174 24.97 21.51 -53.24
CA ALA A 174 25.91 21.94 -54.26
C ALA A 174 26.05 20.93 -55.42
N GLN A 175 26.04 19.63 -55.12
CA GLN A 175 26.06 18.57 -56.13
C GLN A 175 24.75 18.50 -56.94
N ILE A 176 23.60 18.69 -56.29
CA ILE A 176 22.29 18.79 -56.96
C ILE A 176 22.30 19.96 -57.93
N GLU A 177 22.75 21.14 -57.50
CA GLU A 177 22.82 22.32 -58.35
C GLU A 177 23.80 22.14 -59.52
N GLN A 178 24.92 21.44 -59.31
CA GLN A 178 25.82 21.08 -60.40
C GLN A 178 25.13 20.18 -61.43
N ALA A 179 24.49 19.09 -61.00
CA ALA A 179 23.79 18.17 -61.88
C ALA A 179 22.60 18.83 -62.61
N ARG A 180 21.93 19.80 -61.98
CA ARG A 180 20.87 20.62 -62.62
C ARG A 180 21.41 21.45 -63.77
N ARG A 181 22.56 22.11 -63.59
CA ARG A 181 23.20 22.88 -64.66
C ARG A 181 23.66 22.00 -65.82
N GLU A 182 24.22 20.83 -65.53
CA GLU A 182 24.58 19.84 -66.55
C GLU A 182 23.36 19.33 -67.33
N LEU A 183 22.23 19.14 -66.64
CA LEU A 183 20.95 18.75 -67.25
C LEU A 183 20.40 19.86 -68.18
N GLU A 184 20.45 21.12 -67.76
CA GLU A 184 20.05 22.26 -68.60
C GLU A 184 20.92 22.37 -69.85
N GLN A 185 22.24 22.20 -69.71
CA GLN A 185 23.16 22.20 -70.85
C GLN A 185 22.81 21.08 -71.83
N SER A 186 22.62 19.84 -71.34
CA SER A 186 22.28 18.70 -72.18
C SER A 186 20.93 18.87 -72.90
N ARG A 187 19.95 19.51 -72.25
CA ARG A 187 18.67 19.90 -72.88
C ARG A 187 18.87 20.90 -74.01
N SER A 188 19.70 21.91 -73.80
CA SER A 188 20.02 22.91 -74.83
C SER A 188 20.72 22.28 -76.04
N ASP A 189 21.67 21.36 -75.78
CA ASP A 189 22.40 20.65 -76.84
C ASP A 189 21.46 19.76 -77.68
N ILE A 190 20.51 19.07 -77.03
CA ILE A 190 19.48 18.28 -77.73
C ILE A 190 18.56 19.18 -78.55
N ASN A 191 18.06 20.29 -78.00
CA ASN A 191 17.18 21.20 -78.73
C ASN A 191 17.88 21.75 -79.98
N THR A 192 19.16 22.09 -79.86
CA THR A 192 19.99 22.53 -80.99
C THR A 192 20.19 21.40 -82.01
N GLY A 193 20.54 20.21 -81.54
CA GLY A 193 20.72 19.03 -82.39
C GLY A 193 19.44 18.60 -83.11
N GLN A 194 18.28 18.74 -82.46
CA GLN A 194 16.97 18.47 -83.05
C GLN A 194 16.63 19.48 -84.15
N ALA A 195 16.85 20.77 -83.92
CA ALA A 195 16.63 21.80 -84.94
C ALA A 195 17.52 21.58 -86.17
N MET A 196 18.81 21.23 -85.97
CA MET A 196 19.73 20.88 -87.07
C MET A 196 19.27 19.61 -87.80
N LEU A 197 18.85 18.59 -87.05
CA LEU A 197 18.35 17.34 -87.62
C LEU A 197 17.10 17.56 -88.46
N GLU A 198 16.18 18.40 -88.00
CA GLU A 198 14.96 18.77 -88.74
C GLU A 198 15.29 19.49 -90.04
N GLN A 199 16.23 20.44 -90.01
CA GLN A 199 16.69 21.15 -91.21
C GLN A 199 17.33 20.20 -92.23
N VAL A 200 18.26 19.35 -91.81
CA VAL A 200 18.93 18.38 -92.70
C VAL A 200 17.94 17.34 -93.22
N THR A 201 17.01 16.89 -92.37
CA THR A 201 15.95 15.96 -92.78
C THR A 201 15.06 16.56 -93.85
N SER A 202 14.63 17.82 -93.68
CA SER A 202 13.85 18.53 -94.69
C SER A 202 14.62 18.67 -96.02
N GLU A 203 15.92 19.00 -95.97
CA GLU A 203 16.74 19.10 -97.18
C GLU A 203 16.89 17.74 -97.89
N VAL A 204 17.14 16.66 -97.14
CA VAL A 204 17.18 15.29 -97.68
C VAL A 204 15.83 14.92 -98.31
N ASP A 205 14.72 15.11 -97.59
CA ASP A 205 13.39 14.71 -98.04
C ASP A 205 12.96 15.45 -99.32
N ASN A 206 13.34 16.72 -99.45
CA ASN A 206 13.14 17.52 -100.67
C ASN A 206 13.99 17.01 -101.87
N LEU A 207 15.21 16.52 -101.61
CA LEU A 207 16.12 16.04 -102.65
C LEU A 207 15.87 14.58 -103.07
N VAL A 208 15.29 13.74 -102.20
CA VAL A 208 14.93 12.33 -102.49
C VAL A 208 14.16 12.14 -103.81
N PRO A 209 13.07 12.88 -104.12
CA PRO A 209 12.35 12.69 -105.39
C PRO A 209 13.19 13.09 -106.62
N LEU A 210 14.08 14.06 -106.49
CA LEU A 210 14.99 14.48 -107.57
C LEU A 210 16.10 13.44 -107.79
N PHE A 211 16.64 12.88 -106.71
CA PHE A 211 17.62 11.80 -106.76
C PHE A 211 17.04 10.53 -107.43
N LYS A 212 15.80 10.14 -107.09
CA LYS A 212 15.10 9.01 -107.73
C LYS A 212 14.93 9.17 -109.25
N ARG A 213 14.88 10.41 -109.74
CA ARG A 213 14.80 10.74 -111.18
C ARG A 213 16.18 10.88 -111.84
N GLY A 214 17.27 10.64 -111.11
CA GLY A 214 18.65 10.78 -111.60
C GLY A 214 19.13 12.22 -111.74
N LEU A 215 18.41 13.20 -111.15
CA LEU A 215 18.69 14.63 -111.30
C LEU A 215 19.65 15.20 -110.25
N VAL A 216 20.05 14.40 -109.26
CA VAL A 216 21.00 14.78 -108.20
C VAL A 216 22.08 13.70 -108.11
N PRO A 217 23.38 14.05 -108.06
CA PRO A 217 24.44 13.06 -107.94
C PRO A 217 24.54 12.47 -106.52
N VAL A 218 24.97 11.21 -106.42
CA VAL A 218 25.21 10.50 -105.14
C VAL A 218 26.15 11.28 -104.22
N THR A 219 27.14 11.97 -104.80
CA THR A 219 28.11 12.80 -104.07
C THR A 219 27.47 13.96 -103.30
N ARG A 220 26.24 14.38 -103.65
CA ARG A 220 25.46 15.38 -102.90
C ARG A 220 24.51 14.74 -101.88
N MET A 221 23.93 13.59 -102.18
CA MET A 221 23.00 12.91 -101.26
C MET A 221 23.70 12.21 -100.09
N ALA A 222 24.75 11.43 -100.37
CA ALA A 222 25.41 10.60 -99.36
C ALA A 222 25.98 11.39 -98.16
N PRO A 223 26.56 12.60 -98.32
CA PRO A 223 26.96 13.42 -97.17
C PRO A 223 25.78 13.85 -96.29
N LEU A 224 24.65 14.24 -96.88
CA LEU A 224 23.46 14.70 -96.13
C LEU A 224 22.82 13.55 -95.34
N GLU A 225 22.72 12.36 -95.93
CA GLU A 225 22.23 11.16 -95.22
C GLU A 225 23.15 10.77 -94.05
N ARG A 226 24.48 10.82 -94.24
CA ARG A 226 25.44 10.59 -93.16
C ARG A 226 25.31 11.62 -92.05
N GLU A 227 25.10 12.90 -92.41
CA GLU A 227 24.91 13.97 -91.44
C GLU A 227 23.60 13.81 -90.66
N LYS A 228 22.50 13.46 -91.34
CA LYS A 228 21.22 13.11 -90.69
C LYS A 228 21.41 11.98 -89.67
N LEU A 229 22.08 10.89 -90.04
CA LEU A 229 22.37 9.78 -89.14
C LEU A 229 23.25 10.19 -87.96
N ARG A 230 24.29 11.00 -88.21
CA ARG A 230 25.17 11.55 -87.16
C ARG A 230 24.38 12.38 -86.15
N LEU A 231 23.55 13.31 -86.63
CA LEU A 231 22.72 14.18 -85.78
C LEU A 231 21.66 13.38 -85.01
N THR A 232 21.06 12.36 -85.63
CA THR A 232 20.16 11.42 -84.95
C THR A 232 20.87 10.74 -83.78
N GLY A 233 22.10 10.25 -84.00
CA GLY A 233 22.93 9.67 -82.94
C GLY A 233 23.26 10.65 -81.82
N VAL A 234 23.56 11.92 -82.14
CA VAL A 234 23.80 12.98 -81.14
C VAL A 234 22.56 13.22 -80.27
N VAL A 235 21.38 13.37 -80.89
CA VAL A 235 20.11 13.57 -80.18
C VAL A 235 19.79 12.37 -79.28
N ALA A 236 19.92 11.15 -79.79
CA ALA A 236 19.67 9.93 -79.02
C ALA A 236 20.63 9.79 -77.82
N ASN A 237 21.92 10.06 -78.01
CA ASN A 237 22.91 10.03 -76.92
C ASN A 237 22.63 11.12 -75.88
N GLY A 238 22.23 12.32 -76.31
CA GLY A 238 21.81 13.38 -75.41
C GLY A 238 20.60 12.97 -74.57
N GLN A 239 19.60 12.32 -75.16
CA GLN A 239 18.42 11.84 -74.44
C GLN A 239 18.78 10.83 -73.35
N ILE A 240 19.70 9.90 -73.64
CA ILE A 240 20.23 8.96 -72.64
C ILE A 240 20.98 9.71 -71.53
N GLN A 241 21.74 10.75 -71.87
CA GLN A 241 22.47 11.55 -70.87
C GLN A 241 21.51 12.31 -69.94
N ILE A 242 20.43 12.88 -70.48
CA ILE A 242 19.36 13.49 -69.68
C ILE A 242 18.78 12.49 -68.68
N GLN A 243 18.45 11.28 -69.13
CA GLN A 243 17.89 10.24 -68.25
C GLN A 243 18.86 9.91 -67.10
N LYS A 244 20.15 9.71 -67.40
CA LYS A 244 21.19 9.46 -66.38
C LYS A 244 21.33 10.63 -65.39
N LEU A 245 21.28 11.87 -65.87
CA LEU A 245 21.36 13.05 -65.00
C LEU A 245 20.12 13.19 -64.11
N GLN A 246 18.93 12.85 -64.62
CA GLN A 246 17.70 12.83 -63.83
C GLN A 246 17.74 11.75 -62.73
N GLU A 247 18.21 10.54 -63.06
CA GLU A 247 18.45 9.49 -62.07
C GLU A 247 19.45 9.95 -61.00
N LYS A 248 20.56 10.59 -61.43
CA LYS A 248 21.56 11.13 -60.51
C LYS A 248 21.00 12.20 -59.57
N LEU A 249 20.15 13.09 -60.09
CA LEU A 249 19.44 14.08 -59.28
C LEU A 249 18.53 13.42 -58.24
N GLY A 250 17.83 12.36 -58.61
CA GLY A 250 17.02 11.56 -57.68
C GLY A 250 17.87 10.95 -56.57
N GLU A 251 18.99 10.30 -56.93
CA GLU A 251 19.95 9.72 -55.98
C GLU A 251 20.51 10.77 -55.01
N LEU A 252 20.94 11.94 -55.51
CA LEU A 252 21.49 13.01 -54.69
C LEU A 252 20.44 13.62 -53.75
N THR A 253 19.19 13.74 -54.20
CA THR A 253 18.08 14.23 -53.37
C THR A 253 17.78 13.25 -52.25
N LEU A 254 17.71 11.95 -52.54
CA LEU A 254 17.54 10.91 -51.52
C LEU A 254 18.71 10.92 -50.52
N ARG A 255 19.94 11.11 -51.00
CA ARG A 255 21.13 11.20 -50.14
C ARG A 255 21.08 12.42 -49.21
N ARG A 256 20.60 13.57 -49.69
CA ARG A 256 20.38 14.76 -48.87
C ARG A 256 19.38 14.49 -47.75
N ASP A 257 18.24 13.88 -48.08
CA ASP A 257 17.19 13.59 -47.10
C ASP A 257 17.63 12.51 -46.10
N GLN A 258 18.43 11.53 -46.55
CA GLN A 258 19.04 10.51 -45.70
C GLN A 258 19.90 11.13 -44.58
N VAL A 259 20.69 12.18 -44.87
CA VAL A 259 21.52 12.86 -43.85
C VAL A 259 20.66 13.39 -42.70
N LEU A 260 19.51 13.99 -43.01
CA LEU A 260 18.60 14.50 -41.98
C LEU A 260 17.90 13.36 -41.23
N GLN A 261 17.50 12.32 -41.95
CA GLN A 261 16.85 11.16 -41.35
C GLN A 261 17.78 10.42 -40.38
N ASP A 262 19.04 10.21 -40.74
CA ASP A 262 20.06 9.57 -39.89
C ASP A 262 20.30 10.39 -38.62
N TYR A 263 20.41 11.71 -38.76
CA TYR A 263 20.57 12.62 -37.62
C TYR A 263 19.41 12.53 -36.63
N ARG A 264 18.16 12.52 -37.12
CA ARG A 264 16.96 12.39 -36.28
C ARG A 264 16.82 10.99 -35.69
N GLN A 265 17.18 9.95 -36.44
CA GLN A 265 17.14 8.57 -35.97
C GLN A 265 18.13 8.32 -34.82
N GLU A 266 19.36 8.83 -34.94
CA GLU A 266 20.36 8.75 -33.88
C GLU A 266 19.90 9.50 -32.63
N ALA A 267 19.39 10.73 -32.79
CA ALA A 267 18.84 11.52 -31.69
C ALA A 267 17.66 10.83 -31.00
N SER A 268 16.75 10.23 -31.78
CA SER A 268 15.59 9.48 -31.26
C SER A 268 16.02 8.24 -30.46
N THR A 269 17.03 7.52 -30.94
CA THR A 269 17.53 6.30 -30.26
C THR A 269 18.13 6.67 -28.91
N LEU A 270 19.01 7.68 -28.89
CA LEU A 270 19.61 8.19 -27.64
C LEU A 270 18.56 8.79 -26.70
N LEU A 271 17.52 9.42 -27.23
CA LEU A 271 16.45 10.02 -26.43
C LEU A 271 15.66 8.96 -25.65
N VAL A 272 15.41 7.79 -26.25
CA VAL A 272 14.77 6.66 -25.56
C VAL A 272 15.62 6.20 -24.38
N ASP A 273 16.93 6.04 -24.59
CA ASP A 273 17.85 5.60 -23.53
C ASP A 273 17.95 6.62 -22.40
N VAL A 274 18.10 7.91 -22.72
CA VAL A 274 18.15 8.98 -21.72
C VAL A 274 16.85 9.07 -20.94
N ARG A 275 15.68 8.93 -21.59
CA ARG A 275 14.38 8.94 -20.91
C ARG A 275 14.20 7.75 -19.98
N LYS A 276 14.70 6.58 -20.35
CA LYS A 276 14.74 5.42 -19.45
C LYS A 276 15.58 5.73 -18.21
N GLN A 277 16.78 6.27 -18.39
CA GLN A 277 17.65 6.67 -17.27
C GLN A 277 17.00 7.74 -16.39
N ILE A 278 16.31 8.72 -16.98
CA ILE A 278 15.54 9.74 -16.23
C ILE A 278 14.47 9.06 -15.37
N SER A 279 13.73 8.10 -15.92
CA SER A 279 12.72 7.35 -15.17
C SER A 279 13.33 6.59 -14.00
N ASP A 280 14.45 5.90 -14.23
CA ASP A 280 15.15 5.14 -13.19
C ASP A 280 15.65 6.05 -12.06
N VAL A 281 16.33 7.15 -12.41
CA VAL A 281 16.83 8.13 -11.43
C VAL A 281 15.67 8.82 -10.69
N ARG A 282 14.55 9.10 -11.36
CA ARG A 282 13.35 9.65 -10.70
C ARG A 282 12.82 8.73 -9.63
N GLN A 283 12.78 7.42 -9.90
CA GLN A 283 12.37 6.43 -8.90
C GLN A 283 13.34 6.40 -7.72
N GLN A 284 14.66 6.46 -7.97
CA GLN A 284 15.66 6.51 -6.91
C GLN A 284 15.49 7.76 -6.03
N ILE A 285 15.26 8.94 -6.62
CA ILE A 285 14.99 10.17 -5.86
C ILE A 285 13.76 10.01 -4.96
N LEU A 286 12.67 9.42 -5.46
CA LEU A 286 11.46 9.19 -4.67
C LEU A 286 11.72 8.23 -3.50
N LEU A 287 12.47 7.16 -3.74
CA LEU A 287 12.85 6.19 -2.69
C LEU A 287 13.74 6.85 -1.64
N THR A 288 14.79 7.56 -2.05
CA THR A 288 15.69 8.26 -1.12
C THR A 288 14.95 9.34 -0.33
N ALA A 289 14.00 10.05 -0.94
CA ALA A 289 13.17 11.03 -0.23
C ALA A 289 12.24 10.38 0.83
N ASP A 290 11.71 9.17 0.57
CA ASP A 290 10.95 8.42 1.58
C ASP A 290 11.85 7.96 2.73
N LEU A 291 13.03 7.42 2.41
CA LEU A 291 14.03 7.03 3.41
C LEU A 291 14.49 8.22 4.27
N GLN A 292 14.70 9.39 3.65
CA GLN A 292 15.08 10.61 4.35
C GLN A 292 13.98 11.04 5.33
N LYS A 293 12.70 10.95 4.95
CA LYS A 293 11.58 11.22 5.87
C LYS A 293 11.54 10.24 7.03
N ARG A 294 11.91 8.98 6.81
CA ARG A 294 11.95 7.92 7.84
C ARG A 294 13.13 8.05 8.80
N SER A 295 14.16 8.83 8.46
CA SER A 295 15.23 9.18 9.42
C SER A 295 14.68 9.85 10.70
N GLU A 296 13.51 10.49 10.62
CA GLU A 296 12.78 10.99 11.77
C GLU A 296 11.71 9.99 12.22
N ILE A 297 11.97 9.34 13.34
CA ILE A 297 11.07 8.35 13.93
C ILE A 297 9.97 9.09 14.68
N ARG A 298 8.72 8.98 14.19
CA ARG A 298 7.58 9.72 14.73
C ARG A 298 6.60 8.81 15.45
N ALA A 299 5.90 9.36 16.44
CA ALA A 299 4.86 8.66 17.17
C ALA A 299 3.63 8.40 16.25
N PRO A 300 3.18 7.15 16.07
CA PRO A 300 1.98 6.85 15.28
C PRO A 300 0.69 7.26 16.00
N LEU A 301 0.73 7.48 17.32
CA LEU A 301 -0.40 7.82 18.17
C LEU A 301 0.04 8.63 19.38
N ALA A 302 -0.90 9.32 20.03
CA ALA A 302 -0.64 10.07 21.27
C ALA A 302 -0.66 9.15 22.50
N GLY A 303 0.29 9.31 23.41
CA GLY A 303 0.42 8.45 24.59
C GLY A 303 1.66 8.73 25.42
N ALA A 304 1.89 7.90 26.44
CA ALA A 304 3.08 7.95 27.27
C ALA A 304 4.17 7.03 26.71
N VAL A 305 5.41 7.53 26.67
CA VAL A 305 6.61 6.75 26.31
C VAL A 305 6.99 5.84 27.48
N GLN A 306 7.23 4.56 27.19
CA GLN A 306 7.73 3.57 28.15
C GLN A 306 8.78 2.68 27.49
N GLN A 307 9.67 2.12 28.32
CA GLN A 307 10.69 1.17 27.88
C GLN A 307 11.52 1.71 26.72
N LEU A 308 12.03 2.92 26.83
CA LEU A 308 13.06 3.42 25.92
C LEU A 308 14.26 2.47 25.98
N ARG A 309 14.65 1.90 24.85
CA ARG A 309 15.75 0.91 24.73
C ARG A 309 17.03 1.52 24.20
N ILE A 310 16.97 2.78 23.78
CA ILE A 310 18.09 3.52 23.19
C ILE A 310 18.46 4.68 24.11
N PHE A 311 19.71 4.70 24.55
CA PHE A 311 20.19 5.68 25.54
C PHE A 311 21.41 6.47 25.06
N THR A 312 22.01 6.10 23.93
CA THR A 312 23.28 6.65 23.46
C THR A 312 23.11 7.34 22.12
N VAL A 313 23.40 8.64 22.10
CA VAL A 313 23.64 9.38 20.85
C VAL A 313 24.91 8.82 20.19
N GLY A 314 24.86 8.57 18.88
CA GLY A 314 25.88 7.86 18.13
C GLY A 314 25.77 6.32 18.18
N GLY A 315 24.81 5.78 18.94
CA GLY A 315 24.49 4.35 18.91
C GLY A 315 23.92 3.91 17.56
N VAL A 316 24.08 2.62 17.24
CA VAL A 316 23.58 2.02 15.99
C VAL A 316 22.32 1.21 16.27
N ILE A 317 21.27 1.46 15.50
CA ILE A 317 20.01 0.69 15.48
C ILE A 317 20.03 -0.23 14.27
N ARG A 318 19.70 -1.52 14.45
CA ARG A 318 19.53 -2.45 13.33
C ARG A 318 18.10 -2.41 12.78
N PRO A 319 17.90 -2.80 11.51
CA PRO A 319 16.58 -3.05 10.96
C PRO A 319 15.67 -3.86 11.89
N GLY A 320 14.52 -3.30 12.25
CA GLY A 320 13.51 -3.96 13.09
C GLY A 320 13.76 -3.91 14.61
N ASP A 321 14.86 -3.30 15.07
CA ASP A 321 15.13 -3.20 16.50
C ASP A 321 14.04 -2.37 17.22
N PRO A 322 13.53 -2.84 18.38
CA PRO A 322 12.57 -2.09 19.17
C PRO A 322 13.24 -0.90 19.84
N ILE A 323 12.64 0.28 19.68
CA ILE A 323 13.20 1.56 20.12
C ILE A 323 12.59 1.98 21.45
N LEU A 324 11.26 2.01 21.50
CA LEU A 324 10.47 2.33 22.68
C LEU A 324 9.06 1.79 22.52
N ASP A 325 8.28 1.78 23.59
CA ASP A 325 6.87 1.46 23.56
C ASP A 325 6.04 2.72 23.86
N ILE A 326 4.90 2.88 23.18
CA ILE A 326 3.92 3.94 23.46
C ILE A 326 2.66 3.31 24.02
N VAL A 327 2.24 3.79 25.19
CA VAL A 327 0.97 3.44 25.83
C VAL A 327 -0.05 4.55 25.56
N PRO A 328 -1.16 4.29 24.85
CA PRO A 328 -2.15 5.33 24.56
C PRO A 328 -2.72 5.98 25.83
N ALA A 329 -2.89 7.31 25.83
CA ALA A 329 -3.40 8.04 26.99
C ALA A 329 -4.92 7.90 27.19
N ASN A 330 -5.68 7.69 26.11
CA ASN A 330 -7.14 7.53 26.13
C ASN A 330 -7.54 6.08 25.89
N ASP A 331 -6.96 5.16 26.67
CA ASP A 331 -7.32 3.77 26.53
C ASP A 331 -8.62 3.44 27.26
N GLU A 332 -9.46 2.62 26.66
CA GLU A 332 -10.63 2.09 27.36
C GLU A 332 -10.17 0.99 28.30
N LEU A 333 -10.58 1.09 29.57
CA LEU A 333 -10.22 0.10 30.57
C LEU A 333 -11.21 -1.07 30.45
N VAL A 334 -10.70 -2.24 30.12
CA VAL A 334 -11.44 -3.50 30.06
C VAL A 334 -11.05 -4.39 31.22
N ILE A 335 -12.00 -5.12 31.76
CA ILE A 335 -11.73 -6.07 32.84
C ILE A 335 -11.62 -7.44 32.22
N ARG A 336 -10.44 -8.06 32.34
CA ARG A 336 -10.23 -9.45 31.94
C ARG A 336 -10.60 -10.35 33.12
N ALA A 337 -11.81 -10.85 33.11
CA ALA A 337 -12.37 -11.74 34.11
C ALA A 337 -12.04 -13.20 33.81
N ARG A 338 -11.70 -13.97 34.84
CA ARG A 338 -11.39 -15.40 34.77
C ARG A 338 -12.67 -16.19 35.09
N VAL A 339 -13.34 -16.68 34.06
CA VAL A 339 -14.58 -17.46 34.19
C VAL A 339 -14.25 -18.93 34.40
N ASP A 340 -14.90 -19.56 35.37
CA ASP A 340 -14.76 -20.99 35.65
C ASP A 340 -15.25 -21.83 34.45
N PRO A 341 -14.58 -22.94 34.09
CA PRO A 341 -15.01 -23.82 33.01
C PRO A 341 -16.47 -24.32 33.13
N ASN A 342 -17.00 -24.48 34.35
CA ASN A 342 -18.39 -24.89 34.57
C ASN A 342 -19.40 -23.81 34.20
N ASP A 343 -18.95 -22.55 34.10
CA ASP A 343 -19.77 -21.37 33.88
C ASP A 343 -19.58 -20.78 32.48
N ALA A 344 -18.51 -21.17 31.77
CA ALA A 344 -18.14 -20.65 30.46
C ALA A 344 -19.22 -20.81 29.38
N GLU A 345 -19.90 -21.95 29.31
CA GLU A 345 -21.02 -22.18 28.35
C GLU A 345 -22.22 -21.26 28.60
N ARG A 346 -22.32 -20.68 29.81
CA ARG A 346 -23.44 -19.84 30.22
C ARG A 346 -23.17 -18.35 30.05
N VAL A 347 -21.93 -17.98 29.74
CA VAL A 347 -21.52 -16.59 29.53
C VAL A 347 -21.45 -16.35 28.02
N SER A 348 -22.17 -15.34 27.55
CA SER A 348 -22.14 -14.93 26.15
C SER A 348 -21.84 -13.44 26.01
N ASP A 349 -21.45 -13.05 24.79
CA ASP A 349 -21.34 -11.63 24.42
C ASP A 349 -22.69 -10.91 24.66
N GLY A 350 -22.61 -9.66 25.11
CA GLY A 350 -23.73 -8.78 25.41
C GLY A 350 -24.35 -8.92 26.80
N MET A 351 -23.96 -9.92 27.60
CA MET A 351 -24.51 -10.12 28.94
C MET A 351 -24.17 -8.97 29.90
N ALA A 352 -25.12 -8.61 30.75
CA ALA A 352 -24.88 -7.62 31.81
C ALA A 352 -23.96 -8.20 32.89
N ALA A 353 -23.01 -7.40 33.33
CA ALA A 353 -22.08 -7.73 34.39
C ALA A 353 -22.11 -6.65 35.47
N GLU A 354 -22.08 -7.08 36.72
CA GLU A 354 -21.85 -6.22 37.87
C GLU A 354 -20.38 -6.32 38.28
N ILE A 355 -19.71 -5.19 38.32
CA ILE A 355 -18.30 -5.08 38.65
C ILE A 355 -18.19 -4.50 40.06
N ARG A 356 -17.38 -5.16 40.89
CA ARG A 356 -17.02 -4.68 42.22
C ARG A 356 -15.50 -4.56 42.29
N PHE A 357 -15.00 -3.44 42.76
CA PHE A 357 -13.58 -3.23 42.98
C PHE A 357 -13.28 -3.33 44.48
N PRO A 358 -12.65 -4.42 44.95
CA PRO A 358 -12.33 -4.59 46.37
C PRO A 358 -11.48 -3.43 46.93
N ALA A 359 -10.60 -2.86 46.10
CA ALA A 359 -9.77 -1.71 46.43
C ALA A 359 -10.57 -0.45 46.84
N PHE A 360 -11.85 -0.35 46.43
CA PHE A 360 -12.72 0.78 46.70
C PHE A 360 -13.87 0.45 47.66
N ALA A 361 -13.79 -0.69 48.37
CA ALA A 361 -14.84 -1.13 49.32
C ALA A 361 -15.16 -0.09 50.42
N TYR A 362 -14.23 0.82 50.73
CA TYR A 362 -14.40 1.88 51.73
C TYR A 362 -15.36 3.01 51.29
N TRP A 363 -15.60 3.21 49.99
CA TRP A 363 -16.44 4.29 49.46
C TRP A 363 -17.89 3.88 49.18
N GLY A 364 -18.29 2.73 49.74
CA GLY A 364 -19.62 2.16 49.59
C GLY A 364 -19.66 1.14 48.45
N ASN A 365 -20.35 0.02 48.67
CA ASN A 365 -20.59 -1.05 47.71
C ASN A 365 -21.52 -0.61 46.55
N LYS A 366 -21.17 0.46 45.85
CA LYS A 366 -21.88 0.89 44.65
C LYS A 366 -21.56 -0.09 43.53
N VAL A 367 -22.61 -0.71 42.99
CA VAL A 367 -22.54 -1.66 41.89
C VAL A 367 -22.22 -0.91 40.60
N ILE A 368 -21.07 -1.20 39.99
CA ILE A 368 -20.69 -0.63 38.70
C ILE A 368 -21.19 -1.59 37.63
N ARG A 369 -21.93 -1.06 36.66
CA ARG A 369 -22.46 -1.88 35.57
C ARG A 369 -21.44 -1.97 34.45
N GLY A 370 -21.38 -3.13 33.82
CA GLY A 370 -20.58 -3.40 32.63
C GLY A 370 -21.31 -4.38 31.72
N LYS A 371 -20.72 -4.62 30.55
CA LYS A 371 -21.22 -5.62 29.59
C LYS A 371 -20.08 -6.53 29.17
N VAL A 372 -20.37 -7.83 29.10
CA VAL A 372 -19.47 -8.81 28.49
C VAL A 372 -19.38 -8.48 27.00
N ARG A 373 -18.17 -8.23 26.50
CA ARG A 373 -17.89 -7.97 25.09
C ARG A 373 -17.41 -9.21 24.36
N SER A 374 -16.66 -10.06 25.05
CA SER A 374 -16.15 -11.30 24.47
C SER A 374 -15.84 -12.32 25.54
N ILE A 375 -15.89 -13.59 25.17
CA ILE A 375 -15.36 -14.71 25.96
C ILE A 375 -14.47 -15.54 25.06
N SER A 376 -13.30 -15.94 25.58
CA SER A 376 -12.38 -16.85 24.90
C SER A 376 -13.12 -18.15 24.55
N ARG A 377 -12.89 -18.66 23.34
CA ARG A 377 -13.44 -19.97 22.92
C ARG A 377 -12.59 -21.14 23.41
N ASP A 378 -11.34 -20.85 23.75
CA ASP A 378 -10.38 -21.82 24.26
C ASP A 378 -10.08 -21.58 25.73
N ARG A 379 -9.79 -22.68 26.42
CA ARG A 379 -9.36 -22.68 27.82
C ARG A 379 -7.93 -22.16 27.93
N ILE A 380 -7.70 -21.24 28.86
CA ILE A 380 -6.39 -20.65 29.13
C ILE A 380 -5.84 -21.30 30.40
N LEU A 381 -4.59 -21.74 30.33
CA LEU A 381 -3.82 -22.21 31.48
C LEU A 381 -3.18 -21.01 32.19
N ASP A 382 -3.38 -20.91 33.50
CA ASP A 382 -2.65 -19.90 34.29
C ASP A 382 -1.13 -20.16 34.19
N PRO A 383 -0.25 -19.14 34.17
CA PRO A 383 1.21 -19.32 34.06
C PRO A 383 1.81 -20.21 35.16
N ASN A 384 1.11 -20.38 36.28
CA ASN A 384 1.48 -21.26 37.39
C ASN A 384 0.98 -22.72 37.23
N GLY A 385 0.29 -23.04 36.12
CA GLY A 385 -0.08 -24.39 35.70
C GLY A 385 -1.15 -25.11 36.51
N ARG A 386 -1.82 -24.44 37.46
CA ARG A 386 -2.77 -25.09 38.40
C ARG A 386 -4.23 -24.91 38.03
N ASP A 387 -4.61 -23.77 37.46
CA ASP A 387 -6.01 -23.44 37.18
C ASP A 387 -6.23 -23.22 35.68
N VAL A 388 -7.38 -23.71 35.21
CA VAL A 388 -7.86 -23.54 33.84
C VAL A 388 -9.07 -22.62 33.88
N TYR A 389 -9.06 -21.56 33.08
CA TYR A 389 -10.16 -20.59 33.04
C TYR A 389 -10.44 -20.14 31.60
N PHE A 390 -11.62 -19.56 31.39
CA PHE A 390 -11.96 -18.85 30.17
C PHE A 390 -11.84 -17.35 30.43
N ALA A 391 -11.10 -16.62 29.59
CA ALA A 391 -11.01 -15.17 29.72
C ALA A 391 -12.26 -14.52 29.13
N ALA A 392 -13.01 -13.79 29.95
CA ALA A 392 -14.08 -12.91 29.50
C ALA A 392 -13.62 -11.44 29.59
N GLU A 393 -13.83 -10.68 28.53
CA GLU A 393 -13.56 -9.25 28.51
C GLU A 393 -14.84 -8.48 28.79
N VAL A 394 -14.84 -7.71 29.87
CA VAL A 394 -15.99 -6.92 30.32
C VAL A 394 -15.68 -5.44 30.19
N LEU A 395 -16.49 -4.75 29.40
CA LEU A 395 -16.41 -3.31 29.22
C LEU A 395 -17.12 -2.62 30.37
N VAL A 396 -16.43 -1.69 31.04
CA VAL A 396 -16.99 -0.90 32.13
C VAL A 396 -17.83 0.23 31.55
N ASP A 397 -19.08 0.38 32.00
CA ASP A 397 -19.91 1.50 31.58
C ASP A 397 -19.51 2.77 32.35
N LYS A 398 -18.80 3.67 31.65
CA LYS A 398 -18.29 4.95 32.18
C LYS A 398 -19.41 5.82 32.76
N ALA A 399 -20.66 5.68 32.32
CA ALA A 399 -21.79 6.47 32.83
C ALA A 399 -22.21 6.07 34.25
N THR A 400 -21.90 4.84 34.67
CA THR A 400 -22.25 4.31 36.00
C THR A 400 -21.09 4.46 36.99
N LEU A 401 -19.96 5.01 36.54
CA LEU A 401 -18.74 5.14 37.33
C LEU A 401 -18.78 6.45 38.14
N PRO A 402 -18.66 6.40 39.48
CA PRO A 402 -18.51 7.60 40.29
C PRO A 402 -17.24 8.36 39.90
N GLN A 403 -17.31 9.69 39.85
CA GLN A 403 -16.21 10.56 39.43
C GLN A 403 -14.97 10.39 40.34
N GLU A 404 -15.16 10.01 41.61
CA GLU A 404 -14.11 9.75 42.59
C GLU A 404 -13.31 8.45 42.33
N ILE A 405 -13.91 7.50 41.60
CA ILE A 405 -13.30 6.22 41.22
C ILE A 405 -12.67 6.32 39.83
N GLN A 406 -13.25 7.14 38.94
CA GLN A 406 -12.80 7.31 37.55
C GLN A 406 -11.33 7.73 37.44
N ASP A 407 -10.89 8.71 38.24
CA ASP A 407 -9.52 9.23 38.20
C ASP A 407 -8.48 8.30 38.85
N LYS A 408 -8.95 7.28 39.60
CA LYS A 408 -8.10 6.33 40.34
C LYS A 408 -8.09 4.93 39.72
N LEU A 409 -8.86 4.70 38.67
CA LEU A 409 -8.93 3.42 37.98
C LEU A 409 -7.70 3.28 37.05
N SER A 410 -6.75 2.44 37.43
CA SER A 410 -5.54 2.15 36.65
C SER A 410 -5.45 0.68 36.27
N ALA A 411 -4.72 0.39 35.18
CA ALA A 411 -4.42 -0.99 34.80
C ALA A 411 -3.67 -1.71 35.93
N GLY A 412 -4.07 -2.96 36.22
CA GLY A 412 -3.50 -3.78 37.28
C GLY A 412 -4.36 -3.92 38.54
N LEU A 413 -5.44 -3.14 38.69
CA LEU A 413 -6.39 -3.30 39.79
C LEU A 413 -7.18 -4.61 39.66
N THR A 414 -7.48 -5.26 40.79
CA THR A 414 -8.35 -6.44 40.83
C THR A 414 -9.82 -6.03 40.91
N ALA A 415 -10.69 -6.83 40.30
CA ALA A 415 -12.12 -6.61 40.25
C ALA A 415 -12.86 -7.95 40.34
N ASP A 416 -13.95 -8.00 41.08
CA ASP A 416 -14.87 -9.13 41.06
C ASP A 416 -15.99 -8.85 40.06
N VAL A 417 -16.11 -9.70 39.04
CA VAL A 417 -17.10 -9.55 37.99
C VAL A 417 -18.19 -10.60 38.18
N ILE A 418 -19.41 -10.15 38.42
CA ILE A 418 -20.60 -10.97 38.59
C ILE A 418 -21.41 -10.89 37.29
N ILE A 419 -21.34 -11.92 36.46
CA ILE A 419 -22.03 -11.97 35.17
C ILE A 419 -23.40 -12.61 35.37
N THR A 420 -24.48 -11.94 34.96
CA THR A 420 -25.84 -12.46 35.09
C THR A 420 -26.13 -13.49 34.00
N THR A 421 -25.98 -14.78 34.33
CA THR A 421 -26.11 -15.93 33.39
C THR A 421 -27.56 -16.44 33.20
N GLY A 422 -28.55 -15.59 33.48
CA GLY A 422 -29.98 -15.90 33.35
C GLY A 422 -30.63 -16.51 34.60
N GLU A 423 -31.88 -16.94 34.45
CA GLU A 423 -32.75 -17.40 35.54
C GLU A 423 -32.82 -18.94 35.59
N ARG A 424 -32.74 -19.54 36.78
CA ARG A 424 -32.93 -20.98 37.02
C ARG A 424 -34.15 -21.24 37.89
N THR A 425 -34.85 -22.35 37.68
CA THR A 425 -35.92 -22.75 38.60
C THR A 425 -35.35 -23.49 39.81
N VAL A 426 -35.99 -23.38 40.98
CA VAL A 426 -35.59 -24.09 42.21
C VAL A 426 -35.55 -25.60 41.97
N ALA A 427 -36.50 -26.13 41.20
CA ALA A 427 -36.54 -27.53 40.81
C ALA A 427 -35.29 -27.96 40.02
N ASN A 428 -34.84 -27.15 39.06
CA ASN A 428 -33.63 -27.44 38.28
C ASN A 428 -32.36 -27.36 39.15
N TYR A 429 -32.27 -26.42 40.07
CA TYR A 429 -31.12 -26.30 40.98
C TYR A 429 -30.95 -27.55 41.88
N LEU A 430 -32.04 -28.04 42.47
CA LEU A 430 -32.01 -29.18 43.40
C LEU A 430 -31.84 -30.53 42.69
N LEU A 431 -32.45 -30.71 41.52
CA LEU A 431 -32.46 -32.01 40.81
C LEU A 431 -31.24 -32.22 39.89
N ARG A 432 -30.59 -31.15 39.41
CA ARG A 432 -29.43 -31.23 38.50
C ARG A 432 -28.28 -32.14 38.97
N PRO A 433 -27.78 -32.06 40.21
CA PRO A 433 -26.70 -32.95 40.66
C PRO A 433 -27.11 -34.42 40.72
N LEU A 434 -28.41 -34.72 40.88
CA LEU A 434 -28.93 -36.08 40.84
C LEU A 434 -29.01 -36.60 39.39
N THR A 435 -29.54 -35.78 38.48
CA THR A 435 -29.69 -36.15 37.07
C THR A 435 -28.34 -36.28 36.37
N GLU A 436 -27.36 -35.41 36.66
CA GLU A 436 -26.03 -35.49 36.05
C GLU A 436 -25.25 -36.74 36.49
N ARG A 437 -25.44 -37.18 37.75
CA ARG A 437 -24.83 -38.43 38.24
C ARG A 437 -25.47 -39.67 37.61
N LEU A 438 -26.80 -39.67 37.45
CA LEU A 438 -27.53 -40.75 36.76
C LEU A 438 -27.18 -40.82 35.27
N TYR A 439 -27.01 -39.68 34.60
CA TYR A 439 -26.59 -39.64 33.20
C TYR A 439 -25.14 -40.10 33.01
N ARG A 440 -24.23 -39.79 33.95
CA ARG A 440 -22.84 -40.28 33.93
C ARG A 440 -22.75 -41.78 34.25
N SER A 441 -23.62 -42.33 35.11
CA SER A 441 -23.62 -43.77 35.39
C SER A 441 -24.26 -44.62 34.29
N MET A 442 -25.01 -44.03 33.37
CA MET A 442 -25.61 -44.73 32.22
C MET A 442 -24.81 -44.59 30.91
N ARG A 443 -23.65 -43.94 30.95
CA ARG A 443 -22.67 -43.94 29.86
C ARG A 443 -21.39 -44.59 30.35
N GLU A 444 -21.22 -45.85 30.00
CA GLU A 444 -19.96 -46.57 30.09
C GLU A 444 -19.25 -46.43 28.73
N ASN A 445 -18.12 -45.72 28.73
CA ASN A 445 -17.02 -45.80 27.76
C ASN A 445 -15.79 -45.12 28.39
#